data_AF-A0A1C4QF67-F1
#
_entry.id   AF-A0A1C4QF67-F1
#
_cell.length_a   1.000
_cell.length_b   1.000
_cell.length_c   1.000
_cell.angle_alpha   90.00
_cell.angle_beta   90.00
_cell.angle_gamma   90.00
#
_symmetry.space_group_name_H-M   'P 1'
#
loop_
_entity.id
_entity.type
_entity.pdbx_description
1 polymer ?
#
loop_
_entity_poly.entity_id
_entity_poly.type
_entity_poly.pdbx_seq_one_letter_code
_entity_poly.pdbx_strand_id
1 'polypeptide(L)'
;MADPQSVRTVLDDLRAEGEALDRLVAGLAPADWARPTPAEGWTIAHQIAHLAWTDERALLAVGDPDGFALELSAALAHFDTHVDDGARTGALLAPDALLARWRAGRSRLGAELDQQPAGVRFPWFGPPMSTASMATGRLMETWAHGEDIADALGVSRAPTARLWHVARIAVRARDYAFSVHGRPAPTQEFRVELTAPDGSLWTFGPPDAAQRVSGPALGFCLLAVRRRHRDDVEVRAEGAEAQAWLSVAQTFAGPPGKERAPGRGRPPGERPDGSGPSAASSTSSTSSTSSTSSGEA
;
A
#
# COMPACT_ATOMS: atom_id res chain seq x y z
N MET A 1 -5.90 -17.18 20.18
CA MET A 1 -5.97 -17.96 18.93
C MET A 1 -6.85 -17.18 17.96
N ALA A 2 -6.49 -17.11 16.67
CA ALA A 2 -7.41 -16.58 15.68
C ALA A 2 -8.56 -17.57 15.49
N ASP A 3 -9.78 -17.07 15.36
CA ASP A 3 -10.96 -17.89 15.07
C ASP A 3 -10.76 -18.63 13.72
N PRO A 4 -10.94 -19.96 13.64
CA PRO A 4 -10.86 -20.71 12.39
C PRO A 4 -11.72 -20.13 11.25
N GLN A 5 -12.90 -19.56 11.56
CA GLN A 5 -13.73 -18.87 10.57
C GLN A 5 -13.06 -17.59 10.04
N SER A 6 -12.26 -16.92 10.88
CA SER A 6 -11.47 -15.75 10.48
C SER A 6 -10.29 -16.10 9.56
N VAL A 7 -9.68 -17.28 9.72
CA VAL A 7 -8.56 -17.74 8.86
C VAL A 7 -9.06 -18.08 7.46
N ARG A 8 -10.18 -18.81 7.34
CA ARG A 8 -10.77 -19.11 6.04
C ARG A 8 -11.20 -17.86 5.30
N THR A 9 -11.81 -16.91 6.00
CA THR A 9 -12.20 -15.61 5.42
C THR A 9 -11.01 -14.87 4.81
N VAL A 10 -9.87 -14.78 5.52
CA VAL A 10 -8.69 -14.09 4.97
C VAL A 10 -8.07 -14.83 3.78
N LEU A 11 -8.13 -16.17 3.73
CA LEU A 11 -7.66 -16.94 2.59
C LEU A 11 -8.54 -16.73 1.34
N ASP A 12 -9.86 -16.70 1.53
CA ASP A 12 -10.80 -16.37 0.45
C ASP A 12 -10.59 -14.94 -0.07
N ASP A 13 -10.38 -13.98 0.83
CA ASP A 13 -10.09 -12.61 0.45
C ASP A 13 -8.73 -12.48 -0.26
N LEU A 14 -7.71 -13.20 0.18
CA LEU A 14 -6.41 -13.27 -0.51
C LEU A 14 -6.58 -13.81 -1.93
N ARG A 15 -7.35 -14.89 -2.11
CA ARG A 15 -7.64 -15.46 -3.42
C ARG A 15 -8.37 -14.44 -4.31
N ALA A 16 -9.42 -13.80 -3.79
CA ALA A 16 -10.20 -12.80 -4.51
C ALA A 16 -9.36 -11.56 -4.91
N GLU A 17 -8.44 -11.14 -4.03
CA GLU A 17 -7.51 -10.05 -4.32
C GLU A 17 -6.51 -10.43 -5.42
N GLY A 18 -5.96 -11.65 -5.38
CA GLY A 18 -5.12 -12.19 -6.43
C GLY A 18 -5.84 -12.30 -7.78
N GLU A 19 -7.10 -12.75 -7.80
CA GLU A 19 -7.92 -12.77 -9.00
C GLU A 19 -8.22 -11.37 -9.57
N ALA A 20 -8.40 -10.38 -8.70
CA ALA A 20 -8.60 -8.99 -9.13
C ALA A 20 -7.35 -8.41 -9.79
N LEU A 21 -6.16 -8.69 -9.23
CA LEU A 21 -4.90 -8.29 -9.85
C LEU A 21 -4.62 -9.08 -11.14
N ASP A 22 -4.94 -10.37 -11.17
CA ASP A 22 -4.80 -11.22 -12.36
C ASP A 22 -5.57 -10.63 -13.56
N ARG A 23 -6.85 -10.27 -13.35
CA ARG A 23 -7.66 -9.62 -14.40
C ARG A 23 -7.06 -8.32 -14.91
N LEU A 24 -6.35 -7.57 -14.07
CA LEU A 24 -5.70 -6.31 -14.44
C LEU A 24 -4.52 -6.53 -15.40
N VAL A 25 -3.79 -7.64 -15.26
CA VAL A 25 -2.56 -7.91 -16.04
C VAL A 25 -2.73 -8.94 -17.16
N ALA A 26 -3.74 -9.81 -17.08
CA ALA A 26 -3.91 -10.94 -17.99
C ALA A 26 -4.11 -10.56 -19.47
N GLY A 27 -4.68 -9.38 -19.72
CA GLY A 27 -4.95 -8.87 -21.07
C GLY A 27 -3.91 -7.88 -21.60
N LEU A 28 -2.85 -7.58 -20.83
CA LEU A 28 -1.84 -6.61 -21.25
C LEU A 28 -1.00 -7.15 -22.40
N ALA A 29 -0.65 -6.27 -23.35
CA ALA A 29 0.31 -6.62 -24.38
C ALA A 29 1.70 -6.84 -23.74
N PRO A 30 2.56 -7.70 -24.30
CA PRO A 30 3.88 -7.94 -23.73
C PRO A 30 4.72 -6.68 -23.50
N ALA A 31 4.58 -5.67 -24.37
CA ALA A 31 5.27 -4.39 -24.22
C ALA A 31 4.80 -3.58 -23.00
N ASP A 32 3.54 -3.72 -22.58
CA ASP A 32 3.00 -2.99 -21.42
C ASP A 32 3.61 -3.46 -20.10
N TRP A 33 4.13 -4.70 -20.04
CA TRP A 33 4.80 -5.22 -18.85
C TRP A 33 6.10 -4.47 -18.51
N ALA A 34 6.68 -3.77 -19.49
CA ALA A 34 7.84 -2.90 -19.30
C ALA A 34 7.48 -1.48 -18.84
N ARG A 35 6.19 -1.14 -18.70
CA ARG A 35 5.77 0.19 -18.23
C ARG A 35 6.31 0.45 -16.81
N PRO A 36 6.92 1.62 -16.57
CA PRO A 36 7.39 1.98 -15.24
C PRO A 36 6.20 2.18 -14.30
N THR A 37 6.39 1.79 -13.06
CA THR A 37 5.42 2.01 -11.97
C THR A 37 5.87 3.17 -11.10
N PRO A 38 5.04 3.65 -10.17
CA PRO A 38 5.46 4.64 -9.18
C PRO A 38 6.59 4.16 -8.24
N ALA A 39 6.80 2.85 -8.12
CA ALA A 39 7.96 2.30 -7.45
C ALA A 39 9.20 2.50 -8.35
N GLU A 40 10.14 3.34 -7.89
CA GLU A 40 11.31 3.76 -8.67
C GLU A 40 12.11 2.53 -9.13
N GLY A 41 12.39 2.45 -10.44
CA GLY A 41 13.13 1.35 -11.05
C GLY A 41 12.31 0.08 -11.32
N TRP A 42 11.06 -0.01 -10.86
CA TRP A 42 10.21 -1.18 -11.04
C TRP A 42 9.18 -0.97 -12.15
N THR A 43 9.06 -1.97 -13.01
CA THR A 43 8.02 -2.06 -14.04
C THR A 43 6.87 -2.95 -13.57
N ILE A 44 5.78 -3.04 -14.35
CA ILE A 44 4.69 -3.99 -14.08
C ILE A 44 5.23 -5.43 -13.93
N ALA A 45 6.21 -5.83 -14.76
CA ALA A 45 6.88 -7.13 -14.62
C ALA A 45 7.57 -7.29 -13.26
N HIS A 46 8.26 -6.27 -12.76
CA HIS A 46 8.90 -6.32 -11.44
C HIS A 46 7.88 -6.49 -10.31
N GLN A 47 6.72 -5.82 -10.40
CA GLN A 47 5.66 -5.96 -9.40
C GLN A 47 5.14 -7.40 -9.33
N ILE A 48 4.84 -8.03 -10.47
CA ILE A 48 4.37 -9.43 -10.51
C ILE A 48 5.49 -10.40 -10.12
N ALA A 49 6.72 -10.14 -10.53
CA ALA A 49 7.89 -10.94 -10.15
C ALA A 49 8.15 -10.93 -8.65
N HIS A 50 8.05 -9.78 -8.00
CA HIS A 50 8.16 -9.64 -6.54
C HIS A 50 7.07 -10.44 -5.82
N LEU A 51 5.82 -10.37 -6.30
CA LEU A 51 4.72 -11.14 -5.73
C LEU A 51 4.97 -12.65 -5.86
N ALA A 52 5.36 -13.11 -7.06
CA ALA A 52 5.69 -14.51 -7.30
C ALA A 52 6.84 -15.00 -6.41
N TRP A 53 7.92 -14.22 -6.34
CA TRP A 53 9.08 -14.54 -5.52
C TRP A 53 8.71 -14.63 -4.04
N THR A 54 7.96 -13.66 -3.52
CA THR A 54 7.57 -13.66 -2.11
C THR A 54 6.57 -14.77 -1.77
N ASP A 55 5.70 -15.17 -2.70
CA ASP A 55 4.83 -16.34 -2.54
C ASP A 55 5.66 -17.63 -2.45
N GLU A 56 6.74 -17.75 -3.20
CA GLU A 56 7.68 -18.89 -3.10
C GLU A 56 8.42 -18.90 -1.77
N ARG A 57 8.81 -17.74 -1.25
CA ARG A 57 9.41 -17.63 0.09
C ARG A 57 8.42 -18.02 1.18
N ALA A 58 7.15 -17.61 1.05
CA ALA A 58 6.09 -18.01 1.98
C ALA A 58 5.83 -19.51 1.93
N LEU A 59 5.84 -20.11 0.73
CA LEU A 59 5.76 -21.56 0.56
C LEU A 59 6.93 -22.29 1.23
N LEU A 60 8.15 -21.76 1.11
CA LEU A 60 9.32 -22.32 1.78
C LEU A 60 9.16 -22.22 3.30
N ALA A 61 8.80 -21.05 3.83
CA ALA A 61 8.59 -20.85 5.27
C ALA A 61 7.53 -21.78 5.87
N VAL A 62 6.50 -22.12 5.09
CA VAL A 62 5.40 -23.01 5.51
C VAL A 62 5.76 -24.49 5.37
N GLY A 63 6.38 -24.88 4.24
CA GLY A 63 6.65 -26.28 3.93
C GLY A 63 8.01 -26.81 4.39
N ASP A 64 8.99 -25.93 4.56
CA ASP A 64 10.36 -26.24 5.02
C ASP A 64 10.91 -25.08 5.87
N PRO A 65 10.47 -24.95 7.14
CA PRO A 65 10.90 -23.87 8.04
C PRO A 65 12.43 -23.82 8.25
N ASP A 66 13.10 -24.97 8.27
CA ASP A 66 14.55 -25.06 8.46
C ASP A 66 15.28 -24.57 7.20
N GLY A 67 14.82 -24.97 6.01
CA GLY A 67 15.31 -24.44 4.74
C GLY A 67 15.12 -22.93 4.63
N PHE A 68 13.97 -22.40 5.06
CA PHE A 68 13.75 -20.95 5.12
C PHE A 68 14.70 -20.25 6.10
N ALA A 69 14.95 -20.83 7.28
CA ALA A 69 15.87 -20.24 8.27
C ALA A 69 17.32 -20.17 7.76
N LEU A 70 17.75 -21.18 6.98
CA LEU A 70 19.04 -21.17 6.30
C LEU A 70 19.12 -20.05 5.25
N GLU A 71 18.08 -19.89 4.43
CA GLU A 71 18.00 -18.82 3.45
C GLU A 71 18.01 -17.44 4.12
N LEU A 72 17.21 -17.27 5.17
CA LEU A 72 17.17 -16.04 5.96
C LEU A 72 18.56 -15.68 6.47
N SER A 73 19.27 -16.65 7.05
CA SER A 73 20.63 -16.46 7.58
C SER A 73 21.62 -16.03 6.50
N ALA A 74 21.51 -16.57 5.28
CA ALA A 74 22.33 -16.18 4.14
C ALA A 74 21.96 -14.77 3.61
N ALA A 75 20.69 -14.39 3.69
CA ALA A 75 20.19 -13.10 3.22
C ALA A 75 20.42 -11.94 4.20
N LEU A 76 20.69 -12.20 5.48
CA LEU A 76 20.85 -11.15 6.52
C LEU A 76 21.93 -10.10 6.20
N ALA A 77 22.97 -10.46 5.43
CA ALA A 77 24.01 -9.51 5.03
C ALA A 77 23.55 -8.52 3.94
N HIS A 78 22.47 -8.84 3.20
CA HIS A 78 22.08 -8.20 1.94
C HIS A 78 20.54 -8.20 1.76
N PHE A 79 19.79 -8.08 2.85
CA PHE A 79 18.35 -8.36 2.87
C PHE A 79 17.55 -7.51 1.87
N ASP A 80 17.80 -6.20 1.83
CA ASP A 80 17.10 -5.28 0.91
C ASP A 80 17.40 -5.63 -0.55
N THR A 81 18.67 -5.88 -0.87
CA THR A 81 19.07 -6.28 -2.23
C THR A 81 18.53 -7.66 -2.61
N HIS A 82 18.32 -8.57 -1.65
CA HIS A 82 17.85 -9.92 -1.94
C HIS A 82 16.42 -9.93 -2.48
N VAL A 83 15.53 -9.11 -1.92
CA VAL A 83 14.15 -8.94 -2.39
C VAL A 83 14.14 -8.30 -3.78
N ASP A 84 14.89 -7.20 -3.95
CA ASP A 84 14.99 -6.48 -5.22
C ASP A 84 15.59 -7.36 -6.35
N ASP A 85 16.58 -8.19 -6.02
CA ASP A 85 17.22 -9.11 -6.97
C ASP A 85 16.26 -10.23 -7.40
N GLY A 86 15.39 -10.71 -6.49
CA GLY A 86 14.31 -11.64 -6.80
C GLY A 86 13.32 -11.04 -7.82
N ALA A 87 12.88 -9.81 -7.58
CA ALA A 87 12.01 -9.08 -8.50
C ALA A 87 12.68 -8.84 -9.86
N ARG A 88 13.94 -8.39 -9.87
CA ARG A 88 14.72 -8.13 -11.10
C ARG A 88 14.92 -9.41 -11.92
N THR A 89 15.30 -10.51 -11.28
CA THR A 89 15.50 -11.80 -11.94
C THR A 89 14.19 -12.34 -12.52
N GLY A 90 13.10 -12.29 -11.75
CA GLY A 90 11.79 -12.74 -12.20
C GLY A 90 11.23 -11.89 -13.35
N ALA A 91 11.50 -10.58 -13.36
CA ALA A 91 11.05 -9.66 -14.40
C ALA A 91 11.72 -9.91 -15.77
N LEU A 92 12.79 -10.71 -15.84
CA LEU A 92 13.42 -11.15 -17.10
C LEU A 92 12.61 -12.23 -17.82
N LEU A 93 11.67 -12.89 -17.14
CA LEU A 93 10.80 -13.88 -17.75
C LEU A 93 9.85 -13.24 -18.76
N ALA A 94 9.48 -14.00 -19.79
CA ALA A 94 8.41 -13.61 -20.69
C ALA A 94 7.10 -13.38 -19.88
N PRO A 95 6.30 -12.35 -20.21
CA PRO A 95 5.09 -11.99 -19.46
C PRO A 95 4.11 -13.15 -19.16
N ASP A 96 3.90 -14.02 -20.14
CA ASP A 96 3.04 -15.20 -20.03
C ASP A 96 3.61 -16.24 -19.06
N ALA A 97 4.91 -16.52 -19.14
CA ALA A 97 5.62 -17.40 -18.22
C ALA A 97 5.62 -16.85 -16.78
N LEU A 98 5.85 -15.54 -16.63
CA LEU A 98 5.82 -14.86 -15.33
C LEU A 98 4.41 -14.90 -14.71
N LEU A 99 3.38 -14.59 -15.49
CA LEU A 99 1.99 -14.66 -15.03
C LEU A 99 1.59 -16.09 -14.65
N ALA A 100 1.98 -17.09 -15.45
CA ALA A 100 1.74 -18.50 -15.14
C ALA A 100 2.44 -18.92 -13.83
N ARG A 101 3.70 -18.52 -13.64
CA ARG A 101 4.47 -18.77 -12.42
C ARG A 101 3.79 -18.16 -11.19
N TRP A 102 3.40 -16.90 -11.26
CA TRP A 102 2.69 -16.23 -10.16
C TRP A 102 1.35 -16.90 -9.84
N ARG A 103 0.54 -17.24 -10.85
CA ARG A 103 -0.74 -17.96 -10.69
C ARG A 103 -0.55 -19.30 -9.98
N ALA A 104 0.45 -20.09 -10.40
CA ALA A 104 0.75 -21.37 -9.77
C ALA A 104 1.20 -21.21 -8.32
N GLY A 105 2.10 -20.25 -8.07
CA GLY A 105 2.62 -19.95 -6.73
C GLY A 105 1.52 -19.55 -5.75
N ARG A 106 0.70 -18.54 -6.10
CA ARG A 106 -0.39 -18.06 -5.22
C ARG A 106 -1.44 -19.14 -4.95
N SER A 107 -1.77 -19.96 -5.96
CA SER A 107 -2.71 -21.08 -5.79
C SER A 107 -2.18 -22.14 -4.84
N ARG A 108 -0.89 -22.51 -5.00
CA ARG A 108 -0.24 -23.48 -4.12
C ARG A 108 -0.14 -22.93 -2.70
N LEU A 109 0.26 -21.67 -2.52
CA LEU A 109 0.35 -21.06 -1.19
C LEU A 109 -0.99 -21.04 -0.46
N GLY A 110 -2.07 -20.65 -1.15
CA GLY A 110 -3.42 -20.69 -0.58
C GLY A 110 -3.82 -22.10 -0.11
N ALA A 111 -3.53 -23.12 -0.90
CA ALA A 111 -3.79 -24.51 -0.55
C ALA A 111 -2.96 -24.98 0.66
N GLU A 112 -1.64 -24.70 0.66
CA GLU A 112 -0.75 -25.07 1.78
C GLU A 112 -1.19 -24.41 3.09
N LEU A 113 -1.57 -23.13 3.06
CA LEU A 113 -2.03 -22.40 4.24
C LEU A 113 -3.37 -22.94 4.79
N ASP A 114 -4.32 -23.34 3.93
CA ASP A 114 -5.61 -23.91 4.35
C ASP A 114 -5.44 -25.27 5.06
N GLN A 115 -4.34 -25.99 4.80
CA GLN A 115 -4.02 -27.27 5.46
C GLN A 115 -3.25 -27.12 6.78
N GLN A 116 -2.82 -25.91 7.15
CA GLN A 116 -2.00 -25.73 8.36
C GLN A 116 -2.83 -25.89 9.64
N PRO A 117 -2.35 -26.65 10.64
CA PRO A 117 -3.02 -26.75 11.93
C PRO A 117 -3.17 -25.39 12.62
N ALA A 118 -4.24 -25.22 13.39
CA ALA A 118 -4.44 -24.01 14.18
C ALA A 118 -3.30 -23.80 15.19
N GLY A 119 -2.81 -22.56 15.30
CA GLY A 119 -1.79 -22.18 16.27
C GLY A 119 -0.34 -22.33 15.80
N VAL A 120 -0.09 -22.95 14.64
CA VAL A 120 1.25 -23.02 14.04
C VAL A 120 1.75 -21.60 13.71
N ARG A 121 3.06 -21.42 13.84
CA ARG A 121 3.76 -20.20 13.41
C ARG A 121 4.94 -20.57 12.52
N PHE A 122 5.15 -19.77 11.50
CA PHE A 122 6.19 -19.91 10.49
C PHE A 122 7.28 -18.87 10.73
N PRO A 123 8.57 -19.21 10.49
CA PRO A 123 9.62 -18.21 10.43
C PRO A 123 9.32 -17.21 9.32
N TRP A 124 9.73 -15.96 9.51
CA TRP A 124 9.56 -14.92 8.50
C TRP A 124 10.67 -13.88 8.64
N PHE A 125 10.76 -12.96 7.67
CA PHE A 125 11.71 -11.84 7.68
C PHE A 125 11.51 -10.86 8.86
N GLY A 126 10.35 -10.93 9.52
CA GLY A 126 10.04 -10.23 10.76
C GLY A 126 9.65 -11.21 11.87
N PRO A 127 8.75 -10.82 12.79
CA PRO A 127 8.25 -11.74 13.80
C PRO A 127 7.61 -12.98 13.16
N PRO A 128 7.75 -14.18 13.76
CA PRO A 128 7.10 -15.40 13.27
C PRO A 128 5.60 -15.21 13.07
N MET A 129 5.10 -15.63 11.91
CA MET A 129 3.72 -15.38 11.48
C MET A 129 2.84 -16.60 11.68
N SER A 130 1.60 -16.41 12.14
CA SER A 130 0.57 -17.46 12.02
C SER A 130 0.03 -17.53 10.60
N THR A 131 -0.74 -18.57 10.27
CA THR A 131 -1.46 -18.70 8.99
C THR A 131 -2.25 -17.44 8.62
N ALA A 132 -3.05 -16.92 9.56
CA ALA A 132 -3.83 -15.70 9.33
C ALA A 132 -2.94 -14.47 9.09
N SER A 133 -1.83 -14.33 9.83
CA SER A 133 -0.90 -13.21 9.63
C SER A 133 -0.20 -13.31 8.27
N MET A 134 0.22 -14.51 7.85
CA MET A 134 0.84 -14.72 6.54
C MET A 134 -0.14 -14.37 5.42
N ALA A 135 -1.37 -14.92 5.47
CA ALA A 135 -2.41 -14.63 4.49
C ALA A 135 -2.75 -13.14 4.43
N THR A 136 -2.86 -12.47 5.58
CA THR A 136 -3.09 -11.02 5.68
C THR A 136 -1.94 -10.23 5.04
N GLY A 137 -0.69 -10.61 5.31
CA GLY A 137 0.48 -9.98 4.72
C GLY A 137 0.54 -10.14 3.20
N ARG A 138 0.28 -11.34 2.68
CA ARG A 138 0.21 -11.58 1.23
C ARG A 138 -0.94 -10.84 0.57
N LEU A 139 -2.09 -10.70 1.23
CA LEU A 139 -3.23 -9.93 0.73
C LEU A 139 -2.84 -8.46 0.61
N MET A 140 -2.25 -7.90 1.67
CA MET A 140 -1.77 -6.52 1.69
C MET A 140 -0.74 -6.26 0.60
N GLU A 141 0.26 -7.13 0.43
CA GLU A 141 1.28 -7.03 -0.63
C GLU A 141 0.63 -7.08 -2.02
N THR A 142 -0.25 -8.05 -2.27
CA THR A 142 -0.96 -8.19 -3.54
C THR A 142 -1.76 -6.93 -3.87
N TRP A 143 -2.48 -6.40 -2.87
CA TRP A 143 -3.25 -5.17 -3.04
C TRP A 143 -2.34 -3.96 -3.33
N ALA A 144 -1.28 -3.75 -2.53
CA ALA A 144 -0.38 -2.61 -2.67
C ALA A 144 0.35 -2.62 -4.03
N HIS A 145 0.86 -3.77 -4.47
CA HIS A 145 1.50 -3.89 -5.78
C HIS A 145 0.49 -3.77 -6.93
N GLY A 146 -0.76 -4.16 -6.71
CA GLY A 146 -1.86 -3.92 -7.64
C GLY A 146 -2.20 -2.44 -7.82
N GLU A 147 -2.11 -1.62 -6.77
CA GLU A 147 -2.27 -0.16 -6.87
C GLU A 147 -1.16 0.47 -7.72
N ASP A 148 0.10 0.06 -7.53
CA ASP A 148 1.22 0.54 -8.34
C ASP A 148 1.05 0.17 -9.83
N ILE A 149 0.52 -1.02 -10.13
CA ILE A 149 0.21 -1.45 -11.51
C ILE A 149 -0.96 -0.62 -12.06
N ALA A 150 -2.00 -0.37 -11.28
CA ALA A 150 -3.14 0.45 -11.70
C ALA A 150 -2.71 1.89 -12.00
N ASP A 151 -1.85 2.48 -11.16
CA ASP A 151 -1.24 3.78 -11.39
C ASP A 151 -0.42 3.79 -12.68
N ALA A 152 0.40 2.77 -12.92
CA ALA A 152 1.19 2.62 -14.14
C ALA A 152 0.30 2.55 -15.38
N LEU A 153 -0.87 1.90 -15.28
CA LEU A 153 -1.86 1.74 -16.33
C LEU A 153 -2.77 2.97 -16.49
N GLY A 154 -2.83 3.86 -15.50
CA GLY A 154 -3.73 5.03 -15.49
C GLY A 154 -5.19 4.65 -15.20
N VAL A 155 -5.43 3.55 -14.49
CA VAL A 155 -6.79 3.07 -14.15
C VAL A 155 -7.00 3.09 -12.64
N SER A 156 -8.26 3.20 -12.21
CA SER A 156 -8.61 3.12 -10.78
C SER A 156 -9.13 1.73 -10.43
N ARG A 157 -8.69 1.21 -9.28
CA ARG A 157 -9.21 -0.03 -8.71
C ARG A 157 -10.35 0.30 -7.75
N ALA A 158 -11.47 -0.40 -7.87
CA ALA A 158 -12.58 -0.21 -6.95
C ALA A 158 -12.18 -0.69 -5.53
N PRO A 159 -12.32 0.15 -4.48
CA PRO A 159 -12.05 -0.28 -3.12
C PRO A 159 -13.08 -1.32 -2.68
N THR A 160 -12.63 -2.31 -1.89
CA THR A 160 -13.50 -3.40 -1.41
C THR A 160 -13.36 -3.60 0.09
N ALA A 161 -14.28 -4.36 0.71
CA ALA A 161 -14.22 -4.70 2.13
C ALA A 161 -12.91 -5.40 2.54
N ARG A 162 -12.16 -5.99 1.60
CA ARG A 162 -10.84 -6.60 1.86
C ARG A 162 -9.81 -5.61 2.42
N LEU A 163 -10.01 -4.30 2.19
CA LEU A 163 -9.19 -3.25 2.81
C LEU A 163 -9.23 -3.28 4.34
N TRP A 164 -10.23 -3.92 4.95
CA TRP A 164 -10.27 -4.10 6.40
C TRP A 164 -9.02 -4.85 6.91
N HIS A 165 -8.52 -5.83 6.15
CA HIS A 165 -7.31 -6.58 6.50
C HIS A 165 -6.07 -5.69 6.47
N VAL A 166 -5.97 -4.81 5.47
CA VAL A 166 -4.87 -3.84 5.32
C VAL A 166 -4.92 -2.79 6.43
N ALA A 167 -6.11 -2.25 6.73
CA ALA A 167 -6.30 -1.32 7.83
C ALA A 167 -5.95 -1.96 9.18
N ARG A 168 -6.39 -3.19 9.42
CA ARG A 168 -6.11 -3.93 10.65
C ARG A 168 -4.62 -4.17 10.85
N ILE A 169 -3.89 -4.61 9.82
CA ILE A 169 -2.43 -4.81 9.94
C ILE A 169 -1.72 -3.48 10.14
N ALA A 170 -2.17 -2.39 9.50
CA ALA A 170 -1.62 -1.05 9.70
C ALA A 170 -1.72 -0.57 11.14
N VAL A 171 -2.91 -0.70 11.75
CA VAL A 171 -3.11 -0.32 13.16
C VAL A 171 -2.21 -1.15 14.08
N ARG A 172 -2.10 -2.47 13.84
CA ARG A 172 -1.24 -3.35 14.64
C ARG A 172 0.25 -3.10 14.43
N ALA A 173 0.64 -2.55 13.27
CA ALA A 173 2.01 -2.23 12.94
C ALA A 173 2.44 -0.84 13.46
N ARG A 174 1.57 -0.08 14.15
CA ARG A 174 1.89 1.26 14.67
C ARG A 174 3.23 1.32 15.39
N ASP A 175 3.43 0.49 16.41
CA ASP A 175 4.62 0.53 17.25
C ASP A 175 5.86 0.06 16.46
N TYR A 176 5.68 -0.92 15.57
CA TYR A 176 6.70 -1.35 14.64
C TYR A 176 7.14 -0.20 13.73
N ALA A 177 6.20 0.57 13.20
CA ALA A 177 6.46 1.72 12.34
C ALA A 177 7.30 2.79 13.06
N PHE A 178 7.00 3.11 14.33
CA PHE A 178 7.89 4.00 15.11
C PHE A 178 9.30 3.41 15.26
N SER A 179 9.39 2.12 15.60
CA SER A 179 10.67 1.42 15.82
C SER A 179 11.57 1.42 14.58
N VAL A 180 11.04 1.06 13.40
CA VAL A 180 11.84 1.04 12.15
C VAL A 180 12.23 2.43 11.66
N HIS A 181 11.54 3.47 12.13
CA HIS A 181 11.91 4.87 11.92
C HIS A 181 12.81 5.45 13.04
N GLY A 182 13.29 4.62 13.96
CA GLY A 182 14.19 5.04 15.05
C GLY A 182 13.51 5.95 16.08
N ARG A 183 12.18 5.85 16.22
CA ARG A 183 11.38 6.67 17.14
C ARG A 183 10.78 5.79 18.25
N PRO A 184 10.63 6.32 19.48
CA PRO A 184 9.94 5.60 20.53
C PRO A 184 8.44 5.46 20.18
N ALA A 185 7.88 4.28 20.43
CA ALA A 185 6.46 4.04 20.24
C ALA A 185 5.64 4.74 21.36
N PRO A 186 4.53 5.41 21.02
CA PRO A 186 3.58 5.96 21.98
C PRO A 186 3.04 4.88 22.93
N THR A 187 2.98 5.19 24.22
CA THR A 187 2.48 4.23 25.24
C THR A 187 0.96 4.15 25.26
N GLN A 188 0.26 5.24 24.90
CA GLN A 188 -1.19 5.28 24.84
C GLN A 188 -1.68 4.77 23.49
N GLU A 189 -2.78 4.00 23.49
CA GLU A 189 -3.46 3.60 22.26
C GLU A 189 -4.19 4.79 21.61
N PHE A 190 -4.43 4.68 20.30
CA PHE A 190 -5.25 5.66 19.56
C PHE A 190 -6.58 5.04 19.20
N ARG A 191 -7.58 5.90 19.03
CA ARG A 191 -8.85 5.52 18.42
C ARG A 191 -8.75 5.75 16.91
N VAL A 192 -8.94 4.69 16.12
CA VAL A 192 -8.90 4.77 14.66
C VAL A 192 -10.30 4.51 14.12
N GLU A 193 -10.83 5.46 13.33
CA GLU A 193 -12.21 5.47 12.83
C GLU A 193 -12.21 5.65 11.31
N LEU A 194 -12.38 4.56 10.57
CA LEU A 194 -12.25 4.55 9.11
C LEU A 194 -13.59 4.30 8.43
N THR A 195 -13.94 5.13 7.45
CA THR A 195 -15.11 4.89 6.61
C THR A 195 -14.79 3.81 5.58
N ALA A 196 -15.49 2.68 5.68
CA ALA A 196 -15.39 1.54 4.79
C ALA A 196 -15.89 1.87 3.37
N PRO A 197 -15.56 1.06 2.36
CA PRO A 197 -16.03 1.29 0.99
C PRO A 197 -17.56 1.27 0.82
N ASP A 198 -18.29 0.59 1.70
CA ASP A 198 -19.76 0.56 1.73
C ASP A 198 -20.37 1.70 2.58
N GLY A 199 -19.53 2.61 3.11
CA GLY A 199 -19.93 3.71 3.98
C GLY A 199 -20.07 3.33 5.46
N SER A 200 -19.95 2.06 5.83
CA SER A 200 -19.95 1.64 7.23
C SER A 200 -18.70 2.14 7.97
N LEU A 201 -18.74 2.17 9.30
CA LEU A 201 -17.62 2.63 10.12
C LEU A 201 -16.82 1.44 10.67
N TRP A 202 -15.52 1.43 10.41
CA TRP A 202 -14.57 0.52 11.06
C TRP A 202 -13.87 1.25 12.20
N THR A 203 -13.83 0.61 13.37
CA THR A 203 -13.23 1.19 14.57
C THR A 203 -12.17 0.28 15.16
N PHE A 204 -11.01 0.85 15.49
CA PHE A 204 -9.92 0.15 16.19
C PHE A 204 -9.48 0.95 17.41
N GLY A 205 -9.03 0.24 18.45
CA GLY A 205 -8.56 0.84 19.70
C GLY A 205 -9.68 1.35 20.62
N PRO A 206 -9.32 1.85 21.82
CA PRO A 206 -10.27 2.23 22.86
C PRO A 206 -11.18 3.39 22.42
N PRO A 207 -12.50 3.34 22.68
CA PRO A 207 -13.43 4.40 22.29
C PRO A 207 -13.15 5.75 22.98
N ASP A 208 -12.49 5.71 24.13
CA ASP A 208 -12.13 6.83 25.01
C ASP A 208 -10.67 7.28 24.86
N ALA A 209 -9.94 6.76 23.86
CA ALA A 209 -8.56 7.20 23.61
C ALA A 209 -8.50 8.71 23.36
N ALA A 210 -7.49 9.36 23.96
CA ALA A 210 -7.30 10.80 23.90
C ALA A 210 -6.90 11.32 22.51
N GLN A 211 -6.39 10.44 21.65
CA GLN A 211 -5.93 10.77 20.30
C GLN A 211 -6.62 9.90 19.26
N ARG A 212 -6.88 10.49 18.10
CA ARG A 212 -7.73 9.90 17.05
C ARG A 212 -7.07 9.94 15.69
N VAL A 213 -7.38 8.94 14.86
CA VAL A 213 -7.13 8.95 13.41
C VAL A 213 -8.45 8.66 12.72
N SER A 214 -8.83 9.48 11.74
CA SER A 214 -10.10 9.31 11.01
C SER A 214 -9.98 9.60 9.52
N GLY A 215 -10.85 9.01 8.72
CA GLY A 215 -10.93 9.27 7.27
C GLY A 215 -11.36 8.06 6.45
N PRO A 216 -11.34 8.15 5.11
CA PRO A 216 -11.65 7.02 4.24
C PRO A 216 -10.64 5.87 4.40
N ALA A 217 -11.13 4.64 4.48
CA ALA A 217 -10.28 3.45 4.66
C ALA A 217 -9.26 3.29 3.52
N LEU A 218 -9.64 3.60 2.27
CA LEU A 218 -8.74 3.55 1.11
C LEU A 218 -7.53 4.46 1.30
N GLY A 219 -7.75 5.73 1.67
CA GLY A 219 -6.67 6.70 1.90
C GLY A 219 -5.75 6.25 3.03
N PHE A 220 -6.32 5.75 4.14
CA PHE A 220 -5.53 5.22 5.25
C PHE A 220 -4.68 4.01 4.83
N CYS A 221 -5.26 3.06 4.10
CA CYS A 221 -4.53 1.89 3.61
C CYS A 221 -3.39 2.29 2.66
N LEU A 222 -3.67 3.18 1.70
CA LEU A 222 -2.68 3.68 0.73
C LEU A 222 -1.51 4.39 1.43
N LEU A 223 -1.79 5.20 2.45
CA LEU A 223 -0.78 5.85 3.27
C LEU A 223 0.05 4.82 4.04
N ALA A 224 -0.60 3.87 4.71
CA ALA A 224 0.06 2.90 5.57
C ALA A 224 0.94 1.90 4.80
N VAL A 225 0.59 1.57 3.55
CA VAL A 225 1.49 0.81 2.66
C VAL A 225 2.50 1.72 1.94
N ARG A 226 2.52 3.03 2.19
CA ARG A 226 3.40 4.04 1.56
C ARG A 226 3.23 4.19 0.04
N ARG A 227 2.00 4.02 -0.48
CA ARG A 227 1.67 4.19 -1.91
C ARG A 227 1.06 5.57 -2.22
N ARG A 228 0.69 6.34 -1.21
CA ARG A 228 0.32 7.77 -1.33
C ARG A 228 1.05 8.59 -0.29
N HIS A 229 1.33 9.85 -0.64
CA HIS A 229 1.79 10.83 0.33
C HIS A 229 0.63 11.23 1.24
N ARG A 230 0.96 11.68 2.45
CA ARG A 230 -0.01 12.13 3.45
C ARG A 230 -0.95 13.22 2.94
N ASP A 231 -0.42 14.16 2.17
CA ASP A 231 -1.20 15.28 1.63
C ASP A 231 -2.13 14.86 0.48
N ASP A 232 -1.98 13.64 -0.04
CA ASP A 232 -2.80 13.10 -1.12
C ASP A 232 -3.96 12.22 -0.61
N VAL A 233 -4.14 12.13 0.71
CA VAL A 233 -5.20 11.31 1.33
C VAL A 233 -6.00 12.12 2.34
N GLU A 234 -7.30 11.86 2.43
CA GLU A 234 -8.21 12.53 3.37
C GLU A 234 -8.18 11.89 4.76
N VAL A 235 -6.99 11.58 5.27
CA VAL A 235 -6.79 10.97 6.59
C VAL A 235 -6.32 12.05 7.56
N ARG A 236 -7.07 12.21 8.66
CA ARG A 236 -6.83 13.21 9.69
C ARG A 236 -6.36 12.54 10.96
N ALA A 237 -5.57 13.25 11.74
CA ALA A 237 -5.22 12.87 13.10
C ALA A 237 -5.49 14.02 14.07
N GLU A 238 -5.96 13.67 15.26
CA GLU A 238 -6.17 14.55 16.39
C GLU A 238 -5.25 14.09 17.52
N GLY A 239 -4.35 14.98 17.97
CA GLY A 239 -3.31 14.67 18.94
C GLY A 239 -1.91 14.49 18.33
N ALA A 240 -0.88 14.90 19.06
CA ALA A 240 0.49 14.99 18.54
C ALA A 240 1.11 13.64 18.15
N GLU A 241 0.82 12.57 18.89
CA GLU A 241 1.38 11.24 18.62
C GLU A 241 0.63 10.54 17.48
N ALA A 242 -0.68 10.75 17.35
CA ALA A 242 -1.44 10.30 16.18
C ALA A 242 -0.94 11.02 14.91
N GLN A 243 -0.67 12.33 15.01
CA GLN A 243 -0.04 13.10 13.92
C GLN A 243 1.35 12.58 13.57
N ALA A 244 2.16 12.24 14.58
CA ALA A 244 3.48 11.66 14.39
C ALA A 244 3.38 10.28 13.72
N TRP A 245 2.41 9.44 14.11
CA TRP A 245 2.22 8.12 13.51
C TRP A 245 1.90 8.20 12.03
N LEU A 246 0.98 9.09 11.61
CA LEU A 246 0.67 9.26 10.18
C LEU A 246 1.88 9.73 9.36
N SER A 247 2.92 10.32 9.96
CA SER A 247 4.15 10.69 9.25
C SER A 247 5.13 9.52 9.04
N VAL A 248 4.94 8.40 9.75
CA VAL A 248 5.82 7.23 9.69
C VAL A 248 5.07 5.92 9.45
N ALA A 249 3.79 5.99 9.07
CA ALA A 249 2.95 4.81 8.93
C ALA A 249 3.54 3.84 7.89
N GLN A 250 3.75 2.59 8.32
CA GLN A 250 4.30 1.50 7.52
C GLN A 250 3.75 0.17 8.03
N THR A 251 3.39 -0.73 7.10
CA THR A 251 2.81 -2.05 7.42
C THR A 251 3.66 -3.24 7.00
N PHE A 252 4.67 -3.03 6.17
CA PHE A 252 5.54 -4.08 5.64
C PHE A 252 6.86 -4.15 6.41
N ALA A 253 7.52 -5.32 6.36
CA ALA A 253 8.81 -5.50 6.98
C ALA A 253 9.92 -4.87 6.12
N GLY A 254 10.92 -4.24 6.76
CA GLY A 254 12.06 -3.63 6.09
C GLY A 254 12.17 -2.12 6.36
N PRO A 255 13.22 -1.46 5.86
CA PRO A 255 13.36 -0.02 6.00
C PRO A 255 12.23 0.70 5.25
N PRO A 256 11.88 1.93 5.65
CA PRO A 256 10.80 2.66 5.01
C PRO A 256 10.97 2.84 3.51
N GLY A 257 12.21 2.99 3.03
CA GLY A 257 12.48 3.43 1.65
C GLY A 257 12.22 4.93 1.47
N LYS A 258 12.45 5.45 0.26
CA LYS A 258 12.25 6.87 -0.05
C LYS A 258 10.78 7.26 0.07
N GLU A 259 10.51 8.42 0.65
CA GLU A 259 9.16 8.97 0.71
C GLU A 259 8.66 9.39 -0.68
N ARG A 260 7.36 9.20 -0.94
CA ARG A 260 6.73 9.68 -2.17
C ARG A 260 6.49 11.17 -2.07
N ALA A 261 6.86 11.92 -3.11
CA ALA A 261 6.51 13.33 -3.21
C ALA A 261 4.98 13.51 -3.36
N PRO A 262 4.39 14.62 -2.84
CA PRO A 262 2.98 14.95 -3.04
C PRO A 262 2.58 14.94 -4.53
N GLY A 263 1.35 14.53 -4.82
CA GLY A 263 0.77 14.48 -6.16
C GLY A 263 1.26 13.32 -7.04
N ARG A 264 2.18 12.45 -6.56
CA ARG A 264 2.60 11.24 -7.28
C ARG A 264 1.65 10.08 -6.94
N GLY A 265 0.88 9.62 -7.93
CA GLY A 265 -0.08 8.50 -7.80
C GLY A 265 -1.55 8.90 -7.99
N ARG A 266 -1.85 10.17 -8.32
CA ARG A 266 -3.19 10.55 -8.76
C ARG A 266 -3.31 10.32 -10.28
N PRO A 267 -4.38 9.69 -10.80
CA PRO A 267 -4.63 9.71 -12.24
C PRO A 267 -4.73 11.18 -12.71
N PRO A 268 -4.16 11.53 -13.88
CA PRO A 268 -4.23 12.89 -14.38
C PRO A 268 -5.68 13.22 -14.76
N GLY A 269 -6.33 14.09 -13.98
CA GLY A 269 -7.70 14.52 -14.28
C GLY A 269 -8.47 15.16 -13.13
N GLU A 270 -8.01 15.00 -11.90
CA GLU A 270 -8.73 15.50 -10.75
C GLU A 270 -7.81 16.47 -10.00
N ARG A 271 -7.95 17.76 -10.26
CA ARG A 271 -7.49 18.81 -9.33
C ARG A 271 -8.72 19.24 -8.56
N PRO A 272 -8.63 19.53 -7.24
CA PRO A 272 -9.67 20.31 -6.61
C PRO A 272 -9.57 21.71 -7.21
N ASP A 273 -10.59 22.13 -7.94
CA ASP A 273 -10.73 23.50 -8.45
C ASP A 273 -10.86 24.45 -7.26
N GLY A 274 -9.71 24.87 -6.74
CA GLY A 274 -9.60 25.89 -5.70
C GLY A 274 -8.92 27.12 -6.27
N SER A 275 -9.68 27.95 -7.00
CA SER A 275 -9.53 29.41 -7.13
C SER A 275 -10.49 29.94 -8.20
N GLY A 276 -11.74 30.22 -7.81
CA GLY A 276 -12.58 31.14 -8.58
C GLY A 276 -11.99 32.55 -8.50
N PRO A 277 -11.96 33.35 -9.58
CA PRO A 277 -11.43 34.70 -9.51
C PRO A 277 -12.37 35.58 -8.68
N SER A 278 -11.83 36.15 -7.61
CA SER A 278 -12.47 37.16 -6.77
C SER A 278 -12.80 38.40 -7.62
N ALA A 279 -14.07 38.76 -7.69
CA ALA A 279 -14.54 39.99 -8.32
C ALA A 279 -14.11 41.19 -7.47
N ALA A 280 -13.12 41.94 -7.95
CA ALA A 280 -12.77 43.25 -7.40
C ALA A 280 -13.59 44.35 -8.09
N SER A 281 -14.57 44.86 -7.35
CA SER A 281 -15.34 46.06 -7.67
C SER A 281 -14.42 47.26 -7.92
N SER A 282 -14.48 47.83 -9.13
CA SER A 282 -13.79 49.07 -9.48
C SER A 282 -14.68 50.26 -9.13
N THR A 283 -14.35 50.95 -8.04
CA THR A 283 -14.85 52.30 -7.77
C THR A 283 -14.10 53.28 -8.68
N SER A 284 -14.85 53.95 -9.54
CA SER A 284 -14.38 55.06 -10.36
C SER A 284 -14.28 56.32 -9.51
N SER A 285 -13.12 56.95 -9.51
CA SER A 285 -12.94 58.32 -9.03
C SER A 285 -11.95 59.04 -9.93
N THR A 286 -12.44 60.14 -10.45
CA THR A 286 -11.90 61.08 -11.41
C THR A 286 -10.61 61.75 -10.96
N SER A 287 -9.68 61.97 -11.89
CA SER A 287 -8.84 63.17 -11.88
C SER A 287 -8.36 63.50 -13.29
N SER A 288 -8.84 64.64 -13.74
CA SER A 288 -8.54 65.34 -14.99
C SER A 288 -7.10 65.84 -15.02
N THR A 289 -6.41 65.70 -16.16
CA THR A 289 -5.41 66.68 -16.61
C THR A 289 -5.44 66.79 -18.12
N SER A 290 -5.82 67.98 -18.57
CA SER A 290 -5.69 68.53 -19.91
C SER A 290 -4.24 68.85 -20.22
N SER A 291 -3.75 68.55 -21.43
CA SER A 291 -2.77 69.38 -22.16
C SER A 291 -2.73 68.98 -23.64
N THR A 292 -2.85 70.01 -24.46
CA THR A 292 -2.91 70.13 -25.92
C THR A 292 -1.56 70.00 -26.62
N SER A 293 -1.55 69.51 -27.87
CA SER A 293 -0.74 69.97 -29.03
C SER A 293 -0.88 68.91 -30.15
N SER A 294 -1.65 69.14 -31.22
CA SER A 294 -1.21 69.72 -32.52
C SER A 294 -0.07 68.91 -33.15
N GLY A 295 -0.35 68.11 -34.20
CA GLY A 295 -0.10 68.45 -35.62
C GLY A 295 1.31 67.96 -36.00
N GLU A 296 1.65 67.35 -37.13
CA GLU A 296 1.13 67.35 -38.49
C GLU A 296 1.98 66.31 -39.27
N ALA A 297 1.44 65.79 -40.38
CA ALA A 297 2.09 65.06 -41.48
C ALA A 297 2.65 63.64 -41.23
#